data_AF-A0AB35U6R4-F1
#
_entry.id   AF-A0AB35U6R4-F1
#
_cell.length_a   1.000
_cell.length_b   1.000
_cell.length_c   1.000
_cell.angle_alpha   90.00
_cell.angle_beta   90.00
_cell.angle_gamma   90.00
#
_symmetry.space_group_name_H-M   'P 1'
#
loop_
_entity.id
_entity.type
_entity.pdbx_description
1 polymer ?
#
loop_
_entity_poly.entity_id
_entity_poly.type
_entity_poly.pdbx_seq_one_letter_code
_entity_poly.pdbx_strand_id
1 'polypeptide(L)' 'MADKMNDLLSKVAPDYMTTTDIKWNFTKFVVDREGNVVKRFEPTADMADVRAYVESLL' A
#
# COMPACT_ATOMS: atom_id res chain seq x y z
N MET A 1 -0.78 -2.12 14.70
CA MET A 1 0.25 -1.26 14.08
C MET A 1 -0.40 -0.19 13.20
N ALA A 2 -1.38 -0.58 12.38
CA ALA A 2 -2.19 0.33 11.56
C ALA A 2 -2.78 1.50 12.37
N ASP A 3 -3.36 1.23 13.55
CA ASP A 3 -4.03 2.27 14.34
C ASP A 3 -3.07 3.36 14.85
N LYS A 4 -1.87 2.97 15.30
CA LYS A 4 -0.84 3.92 15.75
C LYS A 4 -0.31 4.76 14.58
N MET A 5 -0.14 4.14 13.41
CA MET A 5 0.26 4.87 12.21
C MET A 5 -0.81 5.90 11.82
N ASN A 6 -2.08 5.53 11.90
CA ASN A 6 -3.19 6.42 11.57
C ASN A 6 -3.26 7.63 12.51
N ASP A 7 -3.14 7.40 13.81
CA ASP A 7 -3.11 8.49 14.80
C ASP A 7 -1.94 9.46 14.57
N LEU A 8 -0.76 8.95 14.20
CA LEU A 8 0.41 9.79 13.93
C LEU A 8 0.26 10.59 12.63
N LEU A 9 -0.15 9.95 11.54
CA LEU A 9 -0.20 10.58 10.22
C LEU A 9 -1.35 11.59 10.10
N SER A 10 -2.52 11.31 10.69
CA SER A 10 -3.66 12.24 10.70
C SER A 10 -3.35 13.57 11.39
N LYS A 11 -2.38 13.61 12.32
CA LYS A 11 -1.94 14.83 13.00
C LYS A 11 -0.98 15.67 12.17
N VAL A 12 -0.13 15.03 11.36
CA VAL A 12 0.93 15.69 10.58
C VAL A 12 0.42 16.10 9.19
N ALA A 13 -0.41 15.26 8.59
CA ALA A 13 -1.02 15.45 7.28
C ALA A 13 -2.49 15.01 7.35
N PRO A 14 -3.44 15.91 7.66
CA PRO A 14 -4.85 15.55 7.89
C PRO A 14 -5.54 14.91 6.69
N ASP A 15 -5.08 15.22 5.48
CA ASP A 15 -5.59 14.72 4.20
C ASP A 15 -4.89 13.45 3.72
N TYR A 16 -3.93 12.92 4.48
CA TYR A 16 -3.09 11.80 4.04
C TYR A 16 -3.91 10.54 3.70
N MET A 17 -5.12 10.37 4.23
CA MET A 17 -6.00 9.26 3.86
C MET A 17 -6.57 9.40 2.45
N THR A 18 -6.81 10.63 1.99
CA THR A 18 -7.43 10.93 0.70
C THR A 18 -6.41 11.18 -0.40
N THR A 19 -5.16 11.53 -0.07
CA THR A 19 -4.12 11.68 -1.08
C THR A 19 -3.60 10.33 -1.58
N THR A 20 -3.11 10.34 -2.82
CA THR A 20 -2.48 9.18 -3.47
C THR A 20 -0.99 9.08 -3.15
N ASP A 21 -0.46 9.94 -2.28
CA ASP A 21 0.95 9.95 -1.93
C ASP A 21 1.41 8.67 -1.23
N ILE A 22 2.72 8.46 -1.19
CA ILE A 22 3.34 7.42 -0.40
C ILE A 22 3.38 7.90 1.05
N LYS A 23 2.50 7.33 1.87
CA LYS A 23 2.22 7.77 3.24
C LYS A 23 3.28 7.31 4.24
N TRP A 24 3.89 6.16 3.99
CA TRP A 24 4.87 5.54 4.88
C TRP A 24 5.74 4.54 4.12
N ASN A 25 6.81 4.08 4.78
CA ASN A 25 7.66 3.01 4.26
C ASN A 25 6.87 1.72 4.05
N PHE A 26 7.26 0.95 3.03
CA PHE A 26 6.63 -0.33 2.63
C PHE A 26 5.25 -0.22 1.97
N THR A 27 4.89 0.89 1.34
CA THR A 27 3.85 0.88 0.30
C THR A 27 4.35 0.05 -0.89
N LYS A 28 3.53 -0.90 -1.38
CA LYS A 28 3.95 -1.89 -2.38
C LYS A 28 3.09 -1.73 -3.64
N PHE A 29 3.71 -1.89 -4.81
CA PHE A 29 3.04 -1.84 -6.10
C PHE A 29 3.34 -3.13 -6.87
N VAL A 30 2.29 -3.76 -7.40
CA VAL A 30 2.43 -4.91 -8.30
C VAL A 30 2.35 -4.38 -9.73
N VAL A 31 3.34 -4.75 -10.53
CA VAL A 31 3.50 -4.35 -11.92
C VAL A 31 3.39 -5.61 -12.79
N ASP A 32 2.57 -5.56 -13.84
CA ASP A 32 2.40 -6.68 -14.78
C ASP A 32 3.55 -6.79 -15.79
N ARG A 33 3.48 -7.79 -16.68
CA ARG A 33 4.50 -8.03 -17.71
C ARG A 33 4.54 -6.96 -18.81
N GLU A 34 3.48 -6.18 -18.95
CA GLU A 34 3.40 -5.06 -19.90
C GLU A 34 3.91 -3.75 -19.28
N GLY A 35 4.22 -3.75 -17.98
CA GLY A 35 4.73 -2.60 -17.24
C GLY A 35 3.64 -1.75 -16.58
N ASN A 36 2.39 -2.21 -16.54
CA ASN A 36 1.30 -1.47 -15.91
C ASN A 36 1.23 -1.76 -14.41
N VAL A 37 0.95 -0.73 -13.60
CA VAL A 37 0.62 -0.92 -12.18
C VAL A 37 -0.78 -1.48 -12.07
N VAL A 38 -0.89 -2.74 -11.64
CA VAL A 38 -2.16 -3.47 -11.54
C VAL A 38 -2.71 -3.52 -10.13
N LYS A 39 -1.89 -3.24 -9.11
CA LYS A 39 -2.34 -3.17 -7.71
C LYS A 39 -1.40 -2.35 -6.83
N ARG A 40 -1.98 -1.65 -5.85
CA ARG A 40 -1.28 -1.00 -4.73
C ARG A 40 -1.70 -1.67 -3.42
N PHE A 41 -0.73 -1.92 -2.54
CA PHE A 41 -0.94 -2.38 -1.17
C PHE A 41 -0.35 -1.37 -0.19
N GLU A 42 -1.14 -1.03 0.82
CA GLU A 42 -0.70 -0.15 1.90
C GLU A 42 0.35 -0.84 2.79
N PRO A 43 1.17 -0.08 3.54
CA PRO A 43 2.22 -0.60 4.41
C PRO A 43 1.79 -1.75 5.32
N THR A 44 0.56 -1.69 5.79
CA THR A 44 -0.04 -2.63 6.75
C THR A 44 -0.60 -3.90 6.13
N ALA A 45 -0.64 -4.01 4.80
CA ALA A 45 -1.10 -5.22 4.13
C ALA A 45 -0.15 -6.39 4.39
N ASP A 46 -0.71 -7.59 4.58
CA ASP A 46 0.07 -8.80 4.82
C ASP A 46 0.80 -9.22 3.52
N MET A 47 2.02 -9.73 3.67
CA MET A 47 2.79 -10.25 2.53
C MET A 47 2.17 -11.52 1.94
N ALA A 48 1.39 -12.28 2.71
CA ALA A 48 0.62 -13.40 2.20
C ALA A 48 -0.42 -12.95 1.15
N ASP A 49 -1.08 -11.81 1.38
CA ASP A 49 -2.06 -11.25 0.43
C ASP A 49 -1.36 -10.75 -0.85
N VAL A 50 -0.20 -10.09 -0.69
CA VAL A 50 0.62 -9.65 -1.83
C VAL A 50 1.06 -10.84 -2.67
N ARG A 51 1.53 -11.90 -2.01
CA ARG A 51 1.96 -13.15 -2.67
C ARG A 51 0.82 -13.79 -3.44
N ALA A 52 -0.33 -13.98 -2.79
CA ALA A 52 -1.51 -14.59 -3.42
C ALA A 52 -1.96 -13.78 -4.66
N TYR A 53 -1.90 -12.44 -4.58
CA TYR A 53 -2.22 -11.60 -5.73
C TYR A 53 -1.21 -11.76 -6.87
N VAL A 54 0.08 -11.76 -6.58
CA VAL A 54 1.12 -12.00 -7.61
C VAL A 54 0.96 -13.38 -8.25
N GLU A 55 0.68 -14.43 -7.47
CA GLU A 55 0.45 -15.79 -7.98
C GLU A 55 -0.77 -15.85 -8.91
N SER A 56 -1.79 -15.02 -8.69
CA SER A 56 -2.98 -14.95 -9.57
C SER A 56 -2.71 -14.34 -10.96
N LEU A 57 -1.54 -13.74 -11.18
CA LEU A 57 -1.13 -13.10 -12.43
C LEU A 57 -0.16 -13.95 -13.27
N LEU A 58 0.16 -15.17 -12.83
CA LEU A 58 1.10 -16.09 -13.49
C LEU A 58 0.39 -17.06 -14.45
#